data_AF-A0A931KRQ3-F1
#
_entry.id   AF-A0A931KRQ3-F1
#
_cell.length_a   1.000
_cell.length_b   1.000
_cell.length_c   1.000
_cell.angle_alpha   90.00
_cell.angle_beta   90.00
_cell.angle_gamma   90.00
#
_symmetry.space_group_name_H-M   'P 1'
#
loop_
_entity.id
_entity.type
_entity.pdbx_description
1 polymer ?
#
loop_
_entity_poly.entity_id
_entity_poly.type
_entity_poly.pdbx_seq_one_letter_code
_entity_poly.pdbx_strand_id
1 'polypeptide(L)' 'MLAVSARAEPGSSGGPLVDDDGRVVGVVFAIDLQTGDTLGIPVSMLEAANRSSWRSAATRC' A
#
# COMPACT_ATOMS: atom_id res chain seq x y z
N MET A 1 6.60 -1.21 -4.82
CA MET A 1 5.98 0.10 -4.56
C MET A 1 5.12 0.45 -5.76
N LEU A 2 3.93 0.99 -5.55
CA LEU A 2 3.06 1.46 -6.62
C LEU A 2 3.28 2.96 -6.79
N ALA A 3 3.37 3.43 -8.03
CA ALA A 3 3.31 4.85 -8.38
C ALA A 3 2.09 5.05 -9.27
N VAL A 4 1.28 6.04 -8.95
CA VAL A 4 0.01 6.30 -9.64
C VAL A 4 -0.10 7.79 -9.92
N SER A 5 -0.49 8.15 -11.13
CA SER A 5 -0.64 9.55 -11.57
C SER A 5 -1.87 10.24 -10.97
N ALA A 6 -2.73 9.51 -10.27
CA ALA A 6 -3.81 10.11 -9.49
C ALA A 6 -3.22 10.98 -8.40
N ARG A 7 -3.73 12.20 -8.24
CA ARG A 7 -3.19 13.18 -7.28
C ARG A 7 -3.73 12.91 -5.88
N ALA A 8 -2.84 12.66 -4.93
CA ALA A 8 -3.15 12.64 -3.51
C ALA A 8 -2.90 14.01 -2.88
N GLU A 9 -3.65 14.30 -1.83
CA GLU A 9 -3.52 15.51 -1.01
C GLU A 9 -3.29 15.13 0.46
N PRO A 10 -2.78 16.04 1.31
CA PRO A 10 -2.70 15.80 2.75
C PRO A 10 -4.04 15.30 3.31
N GLY A 11 -4.00 14.18 4.04
CA GLY A 11 -5.20 13.47 4.52
C GLY A 11 -5.63 12.28 3.63
N SER A 12 -5.05 12.12 2.44
CA SER A 12 -5.27 10.93 1.59
C SER A 12 -4.51 9.69 2.09
N SER A 13 -3.56 9.86 3.01
CA SER A 13 -2.77 8.77 3.61
C SER A 13 -3.67 7.71 4.22
N GLY A 14 -3.38 6.44 3.94
CA GLY A 14 -4.21 5.31 4.38
C GLY A 14 -5.41 5.03 3.47
N GLY A 15 -5.70 5.89 2.49
CA GLY A 15 -6.76 5.67 1.51
C GLY A 15 -6.47 4.47 0.59
N PRO A 16 -7.51 3.74 0.13
CA PRO A 16 -7.33 2.60 -0.75
C PRO A 16 -6.97 3.05 -2.17
N LEU A 17 -6.00 2.37 -2.78
CA LEU A 17 -5.80 2.36 -4.23
C LEU A 17 -6.61 1.19 -4.79
N VAL A 18 -7.46 1.46 -5.78
CA VAL A 18 -8.33 0.47 -6.40
C VAL A 18 -8.02 0.28 -7.89
N ASP A 19 -8.22 -0.93 -8.40
CA ASP A 19 -8.21 -1.21 -9.84
C ASP A 19 -9.56 -0.87 -10.50
N ASP A 20 -9.65 -1.10 -11.82
CA ASP A 20 -10.85 -0.81 -12.62
C ASP A 20 -12.09 -1.63 -12.20
N ASP A 21 -11.87 -2.77 -11.52
CA ASP A 21 -12.93 -3.60 -10.96
C ASP A 21 -13.31 -3.19 -9.51
N GLY A 22 -12.69 -2.14 -8.98
CA GLY A 22 -12.90 -1.64 -7.61
C GLY A 22 -12.21 -2.48 -6.53
N ARG A 23 -11.28 -3.37 -6.87
CA ARG A 23 -10.52 -4.15 -5.89
C ARG A 23 -9.38 -3.34 -5.31
N VAL A 24 -9.15 -3.45 -4.01
CA VAL A 24 -8.03 -2.79 -3.35
C VAL A 24 -6.71 -3.45 -3.75
N VAL A 25 -5.82 -2.68 -4.35
CA VAL A 25 -4.48 -3.12 -4.81
C VAL A 25 -3.34 -2.50 -4.01
N GLY A 26 -3.61 -1.44 -3.24
CA GLY A 26 -2.62 -0.82 -2.36
C GLY A 26 -3.20 0.21 -1.41
N VAL A 27 -2.31 0.85 -0.65
CA VAL A 27 -2.65 1.90 0.32
C VAL A 27 -1.76 3.11 0.10
N VAL A 28 -2.35 4.30 -0.02
CA VAL A 28 -1.63 5.57 -0.19
C VAL A 28 -0.75 5.84 1.03
N PHE A 29 0.53 6.18 0.80
CA PHE A 29 1.45 6.50 1.89
C PHE A 29 2.25 7.79 1.69
N ALA A 30 2.51 8.20 0.44
CA ALA A 30 3.33 9.38 0.16
C ALA A 30 3.02 9.98 -1.22
N ILE A 31 3.67 11.11 -1.49
CA ILE A 31 3.73 11.77 -2.79
C ILE A 31 5.20 11.86 -3.19
N ASP A 32 5.52 11.52 -4.43
CA ASP A 32 6.84 11.80 -5.01
C ASP A 32 6.94 13.30 -5.32
N LEU A 33 7.90 14.02 -4.73
CA LEU A 33 8.03 15.46 -4.89
C LEU A 33 8.66 15.87 -6.24
N GLN A 34 9.27 14.94 -6.96
CA GLN A 34 9.85 15.20 -8.28
C GLN A 34 8.81 15.03 -9.39
N THR A 35 7.99 13.98 -9.31
CA THR A 35 6.98 13.68 -10.35
C THR A 35 5.57 14.16 -9.99
N GLY A 36 5.28 14.33 -8.71
CA GLY A 36 3.93 14.61 -8.20
C GLY A 36 3.05 13.35 -8.08
N ASP A 37 3.60 12.16 -8.34
CA ASP A 37 2.83 10.92 -8.29
C ASP A 37 2.46 10.53 -6.87
N THR A 38 1.28 9.91 -6.73
CA THR A 38 0.90 9.23 -5.49
C THR A 38 1.63 7.91 -5.38
N LEU A 39 2.18 7.66 -4.21
CA LEU A 39 2.91 6.46 -3.88
C LEU A 39 2.08 5.56 -2.97
N GLY A 40 2.03 4.28 -3.33
CA GLY A 40 1.26 3.25 -2.64
C GLY A 40 2.07 2.06 -2.17
N ILE A 41 1.73 1.54 -0.99
CA ILE A 41 2.20 0.24 -0.52
C ILE A 41 1.30 -0.83 -1.18
N PRO A 42 1.86 -1.77 -1.96
CA PRO A 42 1.07 -2.84 -2.58
C PRO A 42 0.47 -3.79 -1.52
N VAL A 43 -0.76 -4.28 -1.75
CA VAL A 43 -1.38 -5.28 -0.87
C VAL A 43 -0.52 -6.55 -0.77
N SER A 44 0.11 -6.97 -1.86
CA SER A 44 1.01 -8.14 -1.86
C SER A 44 2.18 -8.02 -0.87
N MET A 45 2.66 -6.79 -0.65
CA MET A 45 3.71 -6.51 0.35
C MET A 45 3.15 -6.64 1.77
N LEU A 46 1.95 -6.13 2.03
CA LEU A 46 1.27 -6.25 3.32
C LEU A 46 0.96 -7.72 3.65
N GLU A 47 0.51 -8.49 2.67
CA GLU A 47 0.27 -9.92 2.84
C GLU A 47 1.56 -10.70 3.12
N ALA A 48 2.65 -10.38 2.42
CA ALA A 48 3.95 -10.98 2.69
C ALA A 48 4.41 -10.69 4.13
N ALA A 49 4.25 -9.45 4.59
CA ALA A 49 4.55 -9.07 5.96
C ALA A 49 3.66 -9.84 6.97
N ASN A 50 2.35 -9.90 6.74
CA ASN A 50 1.41 -10.63 7.59
C ASN A 50 1.75 -12.14 7.68
N ARG A 51 2.12 -12.78 6.57
CA ARG A 51 2.54 -14.18 6.59
C ARG A 51 3.81 -14.40 7.42
N SER A 52 4.74 -13.44 7.39
CA SER A 52 6.00 -13.53 8.14
C SER A 52 5.83 -13.32 9.65
N SER A 53 4.91 -12.43 10.06
CA SER A 53 4.61 -12.18 11.47
C SER A 53 3.93 -13.38 12.14
N TRP A 54 2.98 -14.03 11.46
CA TRP A 54 2.32 -15.25 11.97
C TRP A 54 3.27 -16.44 12.14
N ARG A 55 4.18 -16.70 11.19
CA ARG A 55 5.19 -17.78 11.34
C ARG A 55 6.11 -17.53 12.54
N SER A 56 6.47 -16.28 12.78
CA SER A 56 7.31 -15.88 13.91
C SER A 56 6.58 -15.93 15.26
N ALA A 57 5.24 -15.85 15.27
CA ALA A 57 4.41 -16.01 16.46
C ALA A 57 4.12 -17.49 16.76
N ALA A 58 3.81 -18.30 15.74
CA ALA A 58 3.47 -19.71 15.89
C ALA A 58 4.67 -20.62 16.23
N THR A 59 5.90 -20.21 15.91
CA THR A 59 7.14 -20.96 16.25
C THR A 59 7.61 -20.70 17.69
N ARG A 60 6.91 -19.86 18.46
CA ARG A 60 7.21 -19.54 19.87
C ARG A 60 6.25 -20.24 20.86
N CYS A 61 5.63 -21.35 20.45
CA CYS A 61 4.87 -22.23 21.35
C CYS A 61 5.67 -23.48 21.68
#